data_AF-A0A526YIP0-F1
#
_entry.id   AF-A0A526YIP0-F1
#
_cell.length_a   1.000
_cell.length_b   1.000
_cell.length_c   1.000
_cell.angle_alpha   90.00
_cell.angle_beta   90.00
_cell.angle_gamma   90.00
#
_symmetry.space_group_name_H-M   'P 1'
#
loop_
_entity.id
_entity.type
_entity.pdbx_description
1 polymer ?
#
loop_
_entity_poly.entity_id
_entity_poly.type
_entity_poly.pdbx_seq_one_letter_code
_entity_poly.pdbx_strand_id
1 'polypeptide(L)'
;LDNEAEARVQQALTQIMAGRTTIVIAHRLSTVVNADHIIVLEQGRLVEQGTHASLMADPHSVYARFHRVQGNKGLGLVDDGKPIQTLLRRAKKAIGRNL
;
A
#
# COMPACT_ATOMS: atom_id res chain seq x y z
N LEU A 1 3.60 6.45 -15.57
CA LEU A 1 2.63 7.53 -15.81
C LEU A 1 3.13 8.76 -15.08
N ASP A 2 2.51 9.92 -15.33
CA ASP A 2 2.69 11.09 -14.48
C ASP A 2 2.30 10.77 -13.02
N ASN A 3 3.08 11.24 -12.04
CA ASN A 3 2.92 10.88 -10.62
C ASN A 3 1.54 11.30 -10.07
N GLU A 4 0.99 12.39 -10.60
CA GLU A 4 -0.33 12.90 -10.21
C GLU A 4 -1.46 11.97 -10.67
N ALA A 5 -1.39 11.47 -11.90
CA ALA A 5 -2.37 10.54 -12.44
C ALA A 5 -2.39 9.24 -11.62
N GLU A 6 -1.22 8.75 -11.21
CA GLU A 6 -1.10 7.57 -10.38
C GLU A 6 -1.63 7.77 -8.95
N ALA A 7 -1.40 8.94 -8.34
CA ALA A 7 -1.97 9.28 -7.04
C ALA A 7 -3.51 9.28 -7.08
N ARG A 8 -4.11 9.83 -8.15
CA ARG A 8 -5.57 9.82 -8.35
C ARG A 8 -6.12 8.40 -8.47
N VAL A 9 -5.43 7.52 -9.20
CA VAL A 9 -5.81 6.10 -9.31
C VAL A 9 -5.76 5.42 -7.94
N GLN A 10 -4.72 5.65 -7.13
CA GLN A 10 -4.62 5.07 -5.79
C GLN A 10 -5.74 5.56 -4.85
N GLN A 11 -6.09 6.85 -4.92
CA GLN A 11 -7.20 7.40 -4.14
C GLN A 11 -8.53 6.79 -4.54
N ALA A 12 -8.79 6.65 -5.84
CA ALA A 12 -10.01 6.02 -6.34
C ALA A 12 -10.11 4.56 -5.88
N LEU A 13 -9.02 3.79 -5.99
CA LEU A 13 -8.96 2.40 -5.50
C LEU A 13 -9.23 2.33 -4.00
N THR A 14 -8.63 3.23 -3.20
CA THR A 14 -8.83 3.28 -1.75
C THR A 14 -10.30 3.55 -1.39
N GLN A 15 -10.94 4.50 -2.06
CA GLN A 15 -12.36 4.79 -1.85
C GLN A 15 -13.24 3.61 -2.25
N ILE A 16 -12.87 2.90 -3.33
CA ILE A 16 -13.57 1.71 -3.74
C ILE A 16 -13.42 0.61 -2.67
N MET A 17 -12.23 0.38 -2.14
CA MET A 17 -12.01 -0.69 -1.16
C MET A 17 -12.74 -0.48 0.17
N ALA A 18 -13.10 0.76 0.52
CA ALA A 18 -13.75 1.08 1.78
C ALA A 18 -15.07 0.30 1.99
N GLY A 19 -15.17 -0.40 3.12
CA GLY A 19 -16.37 -1.15 3.51
C GLY A 19 -16.62 -2.42 2.68
N ARG A 20 -15.65 -2.88 1.88
CA ARG A 20 -15.77 -4.07 1.03
C ARG A 20 -14.60 -5.02 1.23
N THR A 21 -14.90 -6.32 1.23
CA THR A 21 -13.86 -7.33 1.07
C THR A 21 -13.28 -7.20 -0.34
N THR A 22 -12.00 -6.81 -0.42
CA THR A 22 -11.33 -6.59 -1.71
C THR A 22 -10.10 -7.49 -1.81
N ILE A 23 -10.00 -8.21 -2.94
CA ILE A 23 -8.81 -8.97 -3.31
C ILE A 23 -8.12 -8.21 -4.44
N VAL A 24 -6.84 -7.88 -4.25
CA VAL A 24 -6.02 -7.15 -5.22
C VAL A 24 -4.87 -8.04 -5.68
N ILE A 25 -4.79 -8.30 -6.99
CA ILE A 25 -3.65 -8.96 -7.63
C ILE A 25 -2.86 -7.86 -8.34
N ALA A 26 -1.63 -7.61 -7.91
CA ALA A 26 -0.82 -6.53 -8.45
C ALA A 26 0.59 -6.98 -8.79
N HIS A 27 1.10 -6.44 -9.89
CA HIS A 27 2.53 -6.49 -10.21
C HIS A 27 3.32 -5.34 -9.59
N ARG A 28 2.64 -4.23 -9.24
CA ARG A 28 3.26 -3.06 -8.61
C ARG A 28 3.05 -3.11 -7.11
N LEU A 29 4.14 -3.02 -6.35
CA LEU A 29 4.03 -3.01 -4.88
C LEU A 29 3.23 -1.82 -4.37
N SER A 30 3.32 -0.66 -5.02
CA SER A 30 2.60 0.57 -4.64
C SER A 30 1.08 0.40 -4.50
N THR A 31 0.49 -0.60 -5.15
CA THR A 31 -0.95 -0.89 -5.09
C THR A 31 -1.32 -1.76 -3.88
N VAL A 32 -0.37 -2.51 -3.31
CA VAL A 32 -0.61 -3.48 -2.22
C VAL A 32 -0.02 -3.06 -0.88
N VAL A 33 0.80 -1.99 -0.81
CA VAL A 33 1.42 -1.54 0.46
C VAL A 33 0.39 -1.25 1.54
N ASN A 34 -0.77 -0.70 1.16
CA ASN A 34 -1.83 -0.32 2.11
C ASN A 34 -2.84 -1.46 2.39
N ALA A 35 -2.57 -2.68 1.92
CA ALA A 35 -3.46 -3.81 2.18
C ALA A 35 -3.39 -4.24 3.65
N ASP A 36 -4.53 -4.64 4.21
CA ASP A 36 -4.62 -5.17 5.57
C ASP A 36 -3.85 -6.50 5.72
N HIS A 37 -3.81 -7.29 4.63
CA HIS A 37 -3.07 -8.55 4.55
C HIS A 37 -2.48 -8.72 3.15
N ILE A 38 -1.18 -9.00 3.08
CA ILE A 38 -0.42 -9.24 1.85
C ILE A 38 -0.07 -10.72 1.78
N ILE A 39 -0.23 -11.31 0.60
CA ILE A 39 0.10 -12.70 0.29
C ILE A 39 1.12 -12.70 -0.85
N VAL A 40 2.26 -13.35 -0.65
CA VAL A 40 3.29 -13.51 -1.67
C VAL A 40 3.25 -14.94 -2.17
N LEU A 41 3.10 -15.09 -3.49
CA LEU A 41 3.14 -16.37 -4.17
C LEU A 41 4.40 -16.48 -5.03
N GLU A 42 5.10 -17.60 -4.92
CA GLU A 42 6.21 -17.97 -5.80
C GLU A 42 6.00 -19.40 -6.28
N GLN A 43 6.07 -19.62 -7.59
CA GLN A 43 5.84 -20.95 -8.21
C GLN A 43 4.53 -21.63 -7.77
N GLY A 44 3.45 -20.84 -7.60
CA GLY A 44 2.14 -21.35 -7.19
C GLY A 44 2.02 -21.73 -5.71
N ARG A 45 3.02 -21.40 -4.88
CA ARG A 45 3.02 -21.67 -3.44
C ARG A 45 3.00 -20.37 -2.64
N LEU A 46 2.31 -20.40 -1.50
CA LEU A 46 2.39 -19.36 -0.49
C LEU A 46 3.78 -19.39 0.15
N VAL A 47 4.58 -18.35 -0.09
CA VAL A 47 5.93 -18.23 0.48
C VAL A 47 5.99 -17.25 1.63
N GLU A 48 5.10 -16.25 1.67
CA GLU A 48 5.07 -15.21 2.70
C GLU A 48 3.68 -14.60 2.84
N GLN A 49 3.33 -14.18 4.06
CA GLN A 49 2.12 -13.40 4.30
C GLN A 49 2.26 -12.49 5.52
N GLY A 50 1.55 -11.36 5.51
CA GLY A 50 1.49 -10.46 6.66
C GLY A 50 1.17 -9.03 6.24
N THR A 51 1.39 -8.10 7.16
CA THR A 51 1.31 -6.66 6.87
C THR A 51 2.58 -6.19 6.14
N HIS A 52 2.49 -5.07 5.43
CA HIS A 52 3.67 -4.43 4.85
C HIS A 52 4.80 -4.25 5.86
N ALA A 53 4.50 -3.72 7.05
CA ALA A 53 5.51 -3.48 8.09
C ALA A 53 6.20 -4.77 8.56
N SER A 54 5.43 -5.84 8.83
CA SER A 54 6.01 -7.13 9.24
C SER A 54 6.86 -7.75 8.14
N LEU A 55 6.43 -7.65 6.88
CA LEU A 55 7.16 -8.21 5.75
C LEU A 55 8.42 -7.41 5.42
N MET A 56 8.42 -6.09 5.65
CA MET A 56 9.61 -5.25 5.46
C MET A 56 10.65 -5.42 6.56
N ALA A 57 10.23 -5.80 7.77
CA ALA A 57 11.12 -6.00 8.91
C ALA A 57 11.96 -7.28 8.81
N ASP A 58 11.53 -8.28 8.04
CA ASP A 58 12.27 -9.53 7.85
C ASP A 58 13.41 -9.35 6.82
N PRO A 59 14.69 -9.55 7.20
CA PRO A 59 15.84 -9.46 6.30
C PRO A 59 15.77 -10.43 5.11
N HIS A 60 15.10 -11.57 5.25
CA HIS A 60 14.99 -12.61 4.24
C HIS A 60 13.71 -12.53 3.40
N SER A 61 12.88 -11.50 3.66
CA SER A 61 11.59 -11.31 3.00
C SER A 61 11.69 -11.21 1.47
N VAL A 62 10.95 -12.09 0.80
CA VAL A 62 10.70 -12.09 -0.64
C VAL A 62 9.96 -10.82 -1.02
N TYR A 63 8.98 -10.40 -0.21
CA TYR A 63 8.27 -9.13 -0.42
C TYR A 63 9.24 -7.93 -0.40
N ALA A 64 10.11 -7.85 0.61
CA ALA A 64 11.06 -6.75 0.75
C ALA A 64 12.11 -6.77 -0.39
N ARG A 65 12.50 -7.96 -0.85
CA ARG A 65 13.35 -8.13 -2.03
C ARG A 65 12.66 -7.57 -3.28
N PHE A 66 11.40 -7.94 -3.52
CA PHE A 66 10.62 -7.38 -4.64
C PHE A 66 10.43 -5.86 -4.51
N HIS A 67 10.22 -5.33 -3.30
CA HIS A 67 10.13 -3.89 -3.05
C HIS A 67 11.39 -3.15 -3.51
N ARG A 68 12.57 -3.65 -3.12
CA ARG A 68 13.86 -3.06 -3.49
C ARG A 68 14.09 -3.07 -5.00
N VAL A 69 13.73 -4.16 -5.69
CA VAL A 69 13.89 -4.27 -7.16
C VAL A 69 12.93 -3.34 -7.90
N GLN A 70 11.71 -3.15 -7.41
CA GLN A 70 10.73 -2.27 -8.03
C GLN A 70 10.90 -0.79 -7.66
N GLY A 71 11.69 -0.47 -6.63
CA GLY A 71 11.89 0.87 -6.07
C GLY A 71 12.43 1.92 -7.05
N ASN A 72 12.81 1.55 -8.28
CA ASN A 72 13.24 2.50 -9.31
C ASN A 72 12.15 2.86 -10.35
N LYS A 73 10.95 2.27 -10.24
CA LYS A 73 9.75 2.62 -11.06
C LYS A 73 8.45 2.71 -10.22
N GLY A 74 8.58 2.56 -8.90
CA GLY A 74 7.48 2.68 -7.94
C GLY A 74 7.29 4.11 -7.49
N LEU A 75 6.05 4.59 -7.55
CA LEU A 75 5.59 5.86 -6.99
C LEU A 75 6.11 6.03 -5.56
N GLY A 76 7.00 7.00 -5.34
CA GLY A 76 7.45 7.43 -4.00
C GLY A 76 6.34 8.13 -3.19
N LEU A 77 5.12 7.57 -3.21
CA LEU A 77 3.92 8.08 -2.54
C LEU A 77 3.66 7.38 -1.20
N VAL A 78 4.46 6.37 -0.86
CA VAL A 78 4.34 5.62 0.39
C VAL A 78 5.50 5.99 1.29
N ASP A 79 5.19 6.76 2.34
CA ASP A 79 6.09 7.04 3.45
C ASP A 79 5.97 5.82 4.39
N ASP A 80 6.96 4.91 4.32
CA ASP A 80 7.04 3.66 5.10
C ASP A 80 6.87 3.86 6.62
N GLY A 81 6.87 5.12 7.09
CA GLY A 81 6.68 5.51 8.48
C GLY A 81 5.30 6.06 8.88
N LYS A 82 4.29 6.16 7.98
CA LYS A 82 2.99 6.80 8.33
C LYS A 82 1.75 5.90 8.15
N PRO A 83 1.09 5.50 9.26
CA PRO A 83 -0.19 4.79 9.21
C PRO A 83 -1.29 5.60 8.50
N ILE A 84 -2.24 4.88 7.86
CA ILE A 84 -3.48 5.39 7.23
C ILE A 84 -4.26 6.35 8.15
N GLN A 85 -4.12 6.20 9.47
CA GLN A 85 -4.68 7.10 10.47
C GLN A 85 -4.29 8.58 10.25
N THR A 86 -3.14 8.86 9.64
CA THR A 86 -2.67 10.23 9.37
C THR A 86 -3.52 10.93 8.31
N LEU A 87 -4.01 10.20 7.30
CA LEU A 87 -4.88 10.75 6.25
C LEU A 87 -6.29 11.03 6.78
N LEU A 88 -6.82 10.13 7.63
CA LEU A 88 -8.11 10.35 8.31
C LEU A 88 -8.05 11.52 9.32
N ARG A 89 -6.90 11.72 9.99
CA ARG A 89 -6.70 12.87 10.90
C ARG A 89 -6.66 14.20 10.17
N ARG A 90 -6.09 14.25 8.96
CA ARG A 90 -6.09 15.46 8.12
C ARG A 90 -7.49 15.82 7.62
N ALA A 91 -8.28 14.81 7.22
CA ALA A 91 -9.67 15.01 6.83
C ALA A 91 -10.52 15.56 8.01
N LYS A 92 -10.36 15.00 9.23
CA LYS A 92 -11.07 15.51 10.42
C LYS A 92 -10.66 16.93 10.82
N LYS A 93 -9.38 17.31 10.70
CA LYS A 93 -8.89 18.66 11.04
C LYS A 93 -9.37 19.74 10.05
N ALA A 94 -9.62 19.37 8.79
CA ALA A 94 -10.19 20.27 7.80
C ALA A 94 -11.70 20.50 8.02
N ILE A 95 -12.42 19.50 8.53
CA ILE A 95 -13.87 19.58 8.78
C ILE A 95 -14.18 20.27 10.12
N GLY A 96 -13.35 20.10 11.14
CA GLY A 96 -13.59 20.65 12.50
C GLY A 96 -13.21 22.12 12.71
N ARG A 97 -13.13 22.94 11.66
CA ARG A 97 -12.71 24.36 11.75
C ARG A 97 -13.76 25.38 11.27
N ASN A 98 -14.97 24.93 10.98
CA ASN A 98 -16.14 25.76 10.64
C ASN A 98 -17.31 25.53 11.60
N LEU A 99 -17.04 25.58 12.91
CA LEU A 99 -18.02 25.79 13.98
C LEU A 99 -17.37 26.66 15.05
#